data_AF-A0A9P6D1F0-F1
#
_entry.id   AF-A0A9P6D1F0-F1
#
_cell.length_a   1.000
_cell.length_b   1.000
_cell.length_c   1.000
_cell.angle_alpha   90.00
_cell.angle_beta   90.00
_cell.angle_gamma   90.00
#
_symmetry.space_group_name_H-M   'P 1'
#
loop_
_entity.id
_entity.type
_entity.pdbx_description
1 polymer ?
#
loop_
_entity_poly.entity_id
_entity_poly.type
_entity_poly.pdbx_seq_one_letter_code
_entity_poly.pdbx_strand_id
1 'polypeptide(L)'
;MTACLAADNDKDADFFREHLALVRGTDVLLYWVSTFCDQQALLERVTSPDRVRSSKTKLTDPDIFLGLLIANCLLEQEELMDGLTNLVVCSLSTDGKVVESARKLMMMVGLG
;
A
#
# COMPACT_ATOMS: atom_id res chain seq x y z
N MET A 1 -5.33 7.49 0.90
CA MET A 1 -5.05 8.74 0.16
C MET A 1 -4.19 8.40 -1.04
N THR A 2 -4.51 8.94 -2.20
CA THR A 2 -3.56 9.01 -3.33
C THR A 2 -2.53 10.08 -2.98
N ALA A 3 -1.59 9.77 -2.08
CA ALA A 3 -0.34 10.49 -2.06
C ALA A 3 0.32 10.10 -3.39
N CYS A 4 0.26 11.03 -4.33
CA CYS A 4 1.04 10.95 -5.55
C CYS A 4 2.46 10.60 -5.13
N LEU A 5 2.99 9.54 -5.75
CA LEU A 5 4.38 9.12 -5.75
C LEU A 5 5.26 10.37 -5.90
N ALA A 6 5.58 11.00 -4.77
CA ALA A 6 6.42 12.17 -4.75
C ALA A 6 7.82 11.62 -4.93
N ALA A 7 8.60 12.20 -5.83
CA ALA A 7 9.99 11.80 -6.05
C ALA A 7 10.90 12.15 -4.84
N ASP A 8 10.33 12.27 -3.64
CA ASP A 8 10.90 12.82 -2.42
C ASP A 8 10.44 11.96 -1.23
N ASN A 9 11.18 10.87 -1.01
CA ASN A 9 10.91 9.89 0.05
C ASN A 9 10.87 10.53 1.45
N ASP A 10 11.57 11.65 1.66
CA ASP A 10 11.59 12.35 2.95
C ASP A 10 10.22 12.97 3.26
N LYS A 11 9.55 13.54 2.24
CA LYS A 11 8.19 14.08 2.40
C LYS A 11 7.17 12.97 2.66
N ASP A 12 7.32 11.82 2.01
CA ASP A 12 6.44 10.68 2.23
C ASP A 12 6.62 10.11 3.64
N ALA A 13 7.86 10.06 4.15
CA ALA A 13 8.18 9.68 5.51
C ALA A 13 7.60 10.68 6.53
N ASP A 14 7.73 11.99 6.29
CA ASP A 14 7.16 13.03 7.16
C ASP A 14 5.63 12.96 7.22
N PHE A 15 4.98 12.78 6.07
CA PHE A 15 3.53 12.61 6.02
C PHE A 15 3.07 11.38 6.78
N PHE A 16 3.83 10.28 6.69
CA PHE A 16 3.57 9.08 7.46
C PHE A 16 3.75 9.32 8.97
N ARG A 17 4.81 10.03 9.40
CA ARG A 17 5.03 10.42 10.81
C ARG A 17 3.88 11.27 11.35
N GLU A 18 3.34 12.21 10.56
CA GLU A 18 2.16 12.99 10.96
C GLU A 18 0.94 12.09 11.23
N HIS A 19 0.74 11.06 10.41
CA HIS A 19 -0.35 10.10 10.64
C HIS A 19 -0.14 9.26 11.89
N LEU A 20 1.09 8.82 12.13
CA LEU A 20 1.46 8.09 13.36
C LEU A 20 1.30 8.96 14.60
N ALA A 21 1.52 10.27 14.50
CA ALA A 21 1.34 11.20 15.61
C ALA A 21 -0.12 11.29 16.08
N LEU A 22 -1.10 11.09 15.19
CA LEU A 22 -2.54 11.16 15.54
C LEU A 22 -2.99 10.08 16.53
N VAL A 23 -2.24 9.00 16.61
CA VAL A 23 -2.59 7.77 17.34
C VAL A 23 -1.58 7.46 18.45
N ARG A 24 -0.53 8.27 18.58
CA ARG A 24 0.48 8.17 19.62
C ARG A 24 -0.16 8.40 20.99
N GLY A 25 0.12 7.49 21.94
CA GLY A 25 -0.42 7.56 23.30
C GLY A 25 -1.88 7.11 23.41
N THR A 26 -2.44 6.52 22.35
CA THR A 26 -3.75 5.87 22.38
C THR A 26 -3.61 4.35 22.39
N ASP A 27 -4.62 3.64 22.86
CA ASP A 27 -4.68 2.16 22.80
C ASP A 27 -5.21 1.65 21.44
N VAL A 28 -5.34 2.52 20.44
CA VAL A 28 -5.85 2.15 19.12
C VAL A 28 -4.77 1.36 18.38
N LEU A 29 -5.09 0.15 17.92
CA LEU A 29 -4.17 -0.65 17.12
C LEU A 29 -3.92 -0.02 15.75
N LEU A 30 -2.66 0.05 15.34
CA LEU A 30 -2.26 0.37 13.97
C LEU A 30 -1.86 -0.88 13.23
N TYR A 31 -2.22 -0.94 11.96
CA TYR A 31 -1.80 -2.00 11.05
C TYR A 31 -0.96 -1.40 9.92
N TRP A 32 0.31 -1.76 9.86
CA TRP A 32 1.15 -1.57 8.68
C TRP A 32 1.04 -2.83 7.84
N VAL A 33 0.31 -2.78 6.73
CA VAL A 33 0.19 -3.90 5.79
C VAL A 33 1.00 -3.64 4.54
N SER A 34 2.18 -4.26 4.45
CA SER A 34 3.00 -4.23 3.24
C SER A 34 2.41 -5.19 2.20
N THR A 35 1.88 -4.65 1.12
CA THR A 35 1.34 -5.45 0.03
C THR A 35 2.41 -5.74 -1.01
N PHE A 36 2.42 -6.96 -1.52
CA PHE A 36 3.28 -7.35 -2.63
C PHE A 36 2.45 -8.01 -3.72
N CYS A 37 2.91 -7.87 -4.95
CA CYS A 37 2.30 -8.49 -6.11
C CYS A 37 3.40 -8.87 -7.11
N ASP A 38 3.26 -10.04 -7.69
CA ASP A 38 4.00 -10.47 -8.85
C ASP A 38 3.84 -9.45 -9.99
N GLN A 39 4.95 -9.10 -10.62
CA GLN A 39 4.98 -8.07 -11.64
C GLN A 39 4.12 -8.43 -12.85
N GLN A 40 4.08 -9.71 -13.24
CA GLN A 40 3.27 -10.16 -14.36
C GLN A 40 1.77 -10.06 -14.01
N ALA A 41 1.37 -10.55 -12.84
CA ALA A 41 -0.02 -10.43 -12.36
C ALA A 41 -0.48 -8.97 -12.27
N LEU A 42 0.43 -8.07 -11.90
CA LEU A 42 0.16 -6.63 -11.80
C LEU A 42 0.01 -5.97 -13.18
N LEU A 43 0.88 -6.31 -14.14
CA LEU A 43 0.77 -5.87 -15.53
C LEU A 43 -0.53 -6.33 -16.18
N GLU A 44 -0.88 -7.61 -16.03
CA GLU A 44 -2.13 -8.19 -16.54
C GLU A 44 -3.35 -7.42 -16.05
N ARG A 45 -3.34 -6.98 -14.78
CA ARG A 45 -4.42 -6.14 -14.22
C ARG A 45 -4.44 -4.76 -14.81
N VAL A 46 -3.28 -4.10 -14.95
CA VAL A 46 -3.17 -2.74 -15.49
C VAL A 46 -3.72 -2.70 -16.92
N THR A 47 -3.41 -3.72 -17.72
CA THR A 47 -3.84 -3.81 -19.12
C THR A 47 -5.19 -4.50 -19.31
N SER A 48 -5.82 -4.99 -18.23
CA SER A 48 -7.08 -5.73 -18.34
C SER A 48 -8.19 -4.85 -18.95
N PRO A 49 -9.02 -5.39 -19.86
CA PRO A 49 -10.10 -4.62 -20.48
C PRO A 49 -11.06 -3.99 -19.47
N ASP A 50 -11.35 -4.70 -18.37
CA ASP A 50 -12.21 -4.21 -17.29
C ASP A 50 -11.66 -2.96 -16.63
N ARG A 51 -10.33 -2.91 -16.42
CA ARG A 51 -9.66 -1.76 -15.83
C ARG A 51 -9.53 -0.60 -16.81
N VAL A 52 -9.18 -0.90 -18.06
CA VAL A 52 -8.99 0.11 -19.12
C VAL A 52 -10.31 0.79 -19.49
N ARG A 53 -11.42 0.05 -19.49
CA ARG A 53 -12.76 0.58 -19.82
C ARG A 53 -13.50 1.19 -18.63
N SER A 54 -12.97 1.00 -17.42
CA SER A 54 -13.56 1.57 -16.19
C SER A 54 -13.32 3.08 -16.13
N SER A 55 -14.41 3.85 -15.94
CA SER A 55 -14.37 5.30 -15.77
C SER A 55 -13.73 5.76 -14.46
N LYS A 56 -13.37 4.83 -13.57
CA LYS A 56 -12.83 5.12 -12.24
C LYS A 56 -11.31 4.92 -12.13
N THR A 57 -10.66 4.35 -13.14
CA THR A 57 -9.24 3.98 -13.06
C THR A 57 -8.35 4.94 -13.82
N LYS A 58 -7.35 5.51 -13.12
CA LYS A 58 -6.47 6.56 -13.66
C LYS A 58 -5.14 6.04 -14.20
N LEU A 59 -4.77 4.80 -13.92
CA LEU A 59 -3.50 4.21 -14.33
C LEU A 59 -3.75 2.90 -15.09
N THR A 60 -3.63 3.01 -16.42
CA THR A 60 -3.91 1.98 -17.42
C THR A 60 -2.76 1.78 -18.41
N ASP A 61 -1.82 2.73 -18.45
CA ASP A 61 -0.61 2.64 -19.26
C ASP A 61 0.44 1.78 -18.53
N PRO A 62 0.85 0.64 -19.11
CA PRO A 62 1.79 -0.28 -18.49
C PRO A 62 3.22 0.29 -18.38
N ASP A 63 3.63 1.16 -19.30
CA ASP A 63 4.98 1.75 -19.30
C ASP A 63 5.09 2.82 -18.21
N ILE A 64 4.07 3.69 -18.09
CA ILE A 64 3.97 4.63 -16.97
C ILE A 64 3.94 3.86 -15.66
N PHE A 65 3.14 2.79 -15.59
CA PHE A 65 3.05 1.96 -14.39
C PHE A 65 4.41 1.36 -13.99
N LEU A 66 5.14 0.79 -14.93
CA LEU A 66 6.46 0.22 -14.67
C LEU A 66 7.48 1.29 -14.26
N GLY A 67 7.43 2.46 -14.92
CA GLY A 67 8.26 3.61 -14.54
C GLY A 67 8.02 4.04 -13.10
N LEU A 68 6.78 4.02 -12.64
CA LEU A 68 6.42 4.31 -11.24
C LEU A 68 6.95 3.26 -10.26
N LEU A 69 6.91 1.97 -10.61
CA LEU A 69 7.47 0.92 -9.74
C LEU A 69 8.99 1.05 -9.58
N ILE A 70 9.70 1.40 -10.66
CA ILE A 70 11.16 1.53 -10.63
C ILE A 70 11.58 2.80 -9.88
N ALA A 71 10.85 3.89 -10.07
CA ALA A 71 11.20 5.19 -9.52
C ALA A 71 10.90 5.35 -8.02
N ASN A 72 10.09 4.46 -7.44
CA ASN A 72 9.62 4.61 -6.06
C ASN A 72 10.03 3.41 -5.22
N CYS A 73 10.61 3.69 -4.06
CA CYS A 73 10.91 2.68 -3.06
C CYS A 73 9.81 2.67 -1.99
N LEU A 74 9.56 1.50 -1.39
CA LEU A 74 8.73 1.45 -0.20
C LEU A 74 9.47 2.12 0.96
N LEU A 75 8.74 2.82 1.83
CA LEU A 75 9.29 3.36 3.07
C LEU A 75 9.86 2.23 3.92
N GLU A 76 11.06 2.43 4.47
CA GLU A 76 11.68 1.48 5.38
C GLU A 76 11.04 1.57 6.77
N GLN A 77 10.70 0.41 7.34
CA GLN A 77 9.92 0.33 8.58
C GLN A 77 10.74 0.73 9.81
N GLU A 78 12.01 0.36 9.87
CA GLU A 78 12.82 0.42 11.09
C GLU A 78 12.97 1.84 11.65
N GLU A 79 13.11 2.86 10.80
CA GLU A 79 13.24 4.25 11.24
C GLU A 79 11.90 4.90 11.67
N LEU A 80 10.78 4.29 11.30
CA LEU A 80 9.44 4.87 11.47
C LEU A 80 8.65 4.28 12.64
N MET A 81 9.14 3.20 13.26
CA MET A 81 8.43 2.48 14.34
C MET A 81 8.77 2.96 15.76
N ASP A 82 9.69 3.92 15.93
CA ASP A 82 10.16 4.30 17.26
C ASP A 82 9.00 4.80 18.16
N GLY A 83 8.85 4.15 19.31
CA GLY A 83 7.83 4.46 20.31
C GLY A 83 6.39 4.00 20.01
N LEU A 84 6.15 3.17 18.99
CA LEU A 84 4.81 2.64 18.66
C LEU A 84 4.62 1.20 19.15
N THR A 85 4.14 1.03 20.39
CA THR A 85 3.86 -0.29 20.97
C THR A 85 2.56 -0.93 20.47
N ASN A 86 1.69 -0.16 19.83
CA ASN A 86 0.40 -0.56 19.28
C ASN A 86 0.43 -0.85 17.76
N LEU A 87 1.61 -0.93 17.16
CA LEU A 87 1.79 -1.17 15.73
C LEU A 87 1.93 -2.67 15.43
N VAL A 88 1.07 -3.17 14.56
CA VAL A 88 1.07 -4.52 14.02
C VAL A 88 1.59 -4.46 12.58
N VAL A 89 2.70 -5.13 12.32
CA VAL A 89 3.29 -5.22 10.98
C VAL A 89 2.88 -6.53 10.31
N CYS A 90 2.30 -6.43 9.13
CA CYS A 90 1.80 -7.56 8.35
C CYS A 90 2.25 -7.45 6.89
N SER A 91 2.32 -8.58 6.21
CA SER A 91 2.55 -8.65 4.76
C SER A 91 1.40 -9.36 4.06
N LEU A 92 0.98 -8.88 2.89
CA LEU A 92 -0.14 -9.44 2.12
C LEU A 92 0.24 -9.63 0.64
N SER A 93 0.25 -10.89 0.18
CA SER A 93 0.23 -11.18 -1.26
C SER A 93 -1.11 -10.78 -1.84
N THR A 94 -1.05 -10.03 -2.92
CA THR A 94 -2.22 -9.57 -3.67
C THR A 94 -2.28 -10.19 -5.06
N ASP A 95 -1.60 -11.32 -5.31
CA ASP A 95 -1.53 -11.97 -6.64
C ASP A 95 -2.86 -12.57 -7.10
N GLY A 96 -3.69 -12.99 -6.14
CA GLY A 96 -4.98 -13.62 -6.38
C GLY A 96 -6.13 -12.65 -6.65
N LYS A 97 -7.37 -13.14 -6.56
CA LYS A 97 -8.55 -12.29 -6.77
C LYS A 97 -8.64 -11.21 -5.68
N VAL A 98 -9.21 -10.05 -6.04
CA VAL A 98 -9.42 -8.93 -5.11
C VAL A 98 -10.21 -9.38 -3.88
N VAL A 99 -11.25 -10.21 -4.07
CA VAL A 99 -12.09 -10.72 -2.98
C VAL A 99 -11.30 -11.58 -1.98
N GLU A 100 -10.37 -12.41 -2.48
CA GLU A 100 -9.53 -13.25 -1.62
C GLU A 100 -8.52 -12.40 -0.84
N SER A 101 -7.94 -11.40 -1.50
CA SER A 101 -7.03 -10.44 -0.86
C SER A 101 -7.75 -9.62 0.22
N ALA A 102 -8.97 -9.17 -0.06
CA ALA A 102 -9.83 -8.48 0.91
C ALA A 102 -10.17 -9.37 2.10
N ARG A 103 -10.53 -10.64 1.87
CA ARG A 103 -10.80 -11.60 2.96
C ARG A 103 -9.57 -11.81 3.86
N LYS A 104 -8.39 -11.99 3.25
CA LYS A 104 -7.13 -12.12 4.01
C LYS A 104 -6.85 -10.86 4.84
N LEU A 105 -7.05 -9.68 4.26
CA LEU A 105 -6.90 -8.42 4.98
C LEU A 105 -7.87 -8.33 6.17
N MET A 106 -9.15 -8.65 5.96
CA MET A 106 -10.16 -8.63 7.04
C MET A 106 -9.77 -9.57 8.18
N MET A 107 -9.27 -10.76 7.88
CA MET A 107 -8.75 -11.68 8.90
C MET A 107 -7.55 -11.09 9.65
N MET A 108 -6.61 -10.42 8.96
CA MET A 108 -5.44 -9.80 9.60
C MET A 108 -5.83 -8.69 10.57
N VAL A 109 -6.87 -7.92 10.26
CA VAL A 109 -7.32 -6.79 11.09
C VAL A 109 -8.45 -7.15 12.06
N GLY A 110 -8.79 -8.43 12.21
CA GLY A 110 -9.81 -8.91 13.14
C GLY A 110 -11.26 -8.58 12.74
N LEU A 111 -11.53 -8.37 11.45
CA LEU A 111 -12.85 -8.04 10.88
C LEU A 111 -13.49 -9.18 10.07
N GLY A 112 -12.80 -10.33 9.95
CA GLY A 112 -13.16 -11.44 9.06
C GLY A 112 -13.88 -12.60 9.75
#